data_AF-A4JUE8-F1
#
_entry.id   AF-A4JUE8-F1
#
_cell.length_a   1.000
_cell.length_b   1.000
_cell.length_c   1.000
_cell.angle_alpha   90.00
_cell.angle_beta   90.00
_cell.angle_gamma   90.00
#
_symmetry.space_group_name_H-M   'P 1'
#
loop_
_entity.id
_entity.type
_entity.pdbx_description
1 polymer ?
#
loop_
_entity_poly.entity_id
_entity_poly.type
_entity_poly.pdbx_seq_one_letter_code
_entity_poly.pdbx_strand_id
1 'polypeptide(L)'
;MTDDLQADREYQDADGYRIVVSKMGDEVEFFPQGGGFLHRMNRAEFDQKFTVAQPAPFARVNVTGDWLDDGVSLPAYSDGRRWNGWAMPYFTREEGTRLATLIGCMRFDADRDAFVARLEGDDEDYVFASVRIHVDAADIVAYPIGAGCWCWEDADEM
;
A
#
# COMPACT_ATOMS: atom_id res chain seq x y z
N MET A 1 19.69 19.53 -11.10
CA MET A 1 19.33 18.14 -11.40
C MET A 1 17.82 18.14 -11.55
N THR A 2 17.32 18.14 -12.78
CA THR A 2 15.89 17.97 -13.06
C THR A 2 15.59 16.50 -12.92
N ASP A 3 14.83 16.11 -11.90
CA ASP A 3 14.25 14.77 -11.82
C ASP A 3 13.31 14.62 -13.02
N ASP A 4 13.71 13.80 -14.00
CA ASP A 4 12.86 13.48 -15.15
C ASP A 4 11.61 12.73 -14.65
N LEU A 5 10.45 13.33 -14.88
CA LEU A 5 9.16 12.74 -14.56
C LEU A 5 8.87 11.57 -15.51
N GLN A 6 8.51 10.42 -14.95
CA GLN A 6 8.24 9.14 -15.61
C GLN A 6 6.78 8.69 -15.39
N ALA A 7 6.26 7.89 -16.33
CA ALA A 7 5.02 7.15 -16.14
C ALA A 7 5.22 6.03 -15.09
N ASP A 8 4.11 5.53 -14.53
CA ASP A 8 4.04 4.54 -13.45
C ASP A 8 4.77 4.94 -12.16
N ARG A 9 5.02 6.25 -11.99
CA ARG A 9 5.59 6.86 -10.80
C ARG A 9 4.52 7.65 -10.04
N GLU A 10 4.66 7.69 -8.72
CA GLU A 10 3.82 8.52 -7.87
C GLU A 10 4.30 9.97 -7.83
N TYR A 11 3.35 10.90 -7.85
CA TYR A 11 3.57 12.34 -7.70
C TYR A 11 2.68 12.90 -6.61
N GLN A 12 3.06 14.03 -6.04
CA GLN A 12 2.28 14.75 -5.05
C GLN A 12 2.21 16.24 -5.38
N ASP A 13 1.09 16.87 -5.02
CA ASP A 13 0.97 18.33 -5.06
C ASP A 13 1.46 18.98 -3.75
N ALA A 14 1.30 20.31 -3.65
CA ALA A 14 1.72 21.10 -2.50
C ALA A 14 0.95 20.77 -1.20
N ASP A 15 -0.28 20.26 -1.32
CA ASP A 15 -1.10 19.85 -0.18
C ASP A 15 -0.85 18.39 0.22
N GLY A 16 0.03 17.69 -0.51
CA GLY A 16 0.39 16.29 -0.27
C GLY A 16 -0.57 15.29 -0.92
N TYR A 17 -1.48 15.74 -1.80
CA TYR A 17 -2.37 14.85 -2.52
C TYR A 17 -1.59 14.05 -3.56
N ARG A 18 -1.67 12.72 -3.46
CA ARG A 18 -0.88 11.78 -4.26
C ARG A 18 -1.63 11.26 -5.47
N ILE A 19 -0.91 11.13 -6.58
CA ILE A 19 -1.40 10.61 -7.86
C ILE A 19 -0.43 9.60 -8.45
N VAL A 20 -0.93 8.72 -9.33
CA VAL A 20 -0.14 7.82 -10.17
C VAL A 20 -0.31 8.25 -11.62
N VAL A 21 0.80 8.53 -12.29
CA VAL A 21 0.79 8.89 -13.72
C VAL A 21 0.77 7.61 -14.56
N SER A 22 -0.24 7.46 -15.42
CA SER A 22 -0.31 6.35 -16.37
C SER A 22 0.31 6.67 -17.72
N LYS A 23 0.41 7.96 -18.06
CA LYS A 23 1.03 8.41 -19.32
C LYS A 23 1.66 9.77 -19.15
N MET A 24 2.92 9.89 -19.58
CA MET A 24 3.69 11.13 -19.55
C MET A 24 4.04 11.57 -20.99
N GLY A 25 3.53 12.72 -21.41
CA GLY A 25 3.76 13.33 -22.73
C GLY A 25 3.42 14.83 -22.69
N ASP A 26 3.07 15.44 -23.83
CA ASP A 26 2.56 16.83 -23.89
C ASP A 26 1.26 16.99 -23.08
N GLU A 27 0.47 15.93 -23.04
CA GLU A 27 -0.63 15.73 -22.11
C GLU A 27 -0.24 14.60 -21.14
N VAL A 28 -0.51 14.82 -19.85
CA VAL A 28 -0.26 13.88 -18.76
C VAL A 28 -1.58 13.28 -18.33
N GLU A 29 -1.65 11.95 -18.29
CA GLU A 29 -2.78 11.19 -17.77
C GLU A 29 -2.41 10.60 -16.42
N PHE A 30 -3.27 10.78 -15.42
CA PHE A 30 -3.03 10.32 -14.06
C PHE A 30 -4.32 10.01 -13.29
N PHE A 31 -4.19 9.26 -12.20
CA PHE A 31 -5.26 8.89 -11.29
C PHE A 31 -4.88 9.24 -9.85
N PRO A 32 -5.83 9.43 -8.92
CA PRO A 32 -5.53 9.47 -7.49
C PRO A 32 -4.79 8.18 -7.06
N GLN A 33 -3.83 8.27 -6.12
CA GLN A 33 -3.01 7.12 -5.68
C GLN A 33 -3.85 5.98 -5.08
N GLY A 34 -4.99 6.30 -4.47
CA GLY A 34 -5.97 5.34 -3.98
C GLY A 34 -7.05 4.94 -5.01
N GLY A 35 -6.89 5.25 -6.30
CA GLY A 35 -7.91 4.98 -7.32
C GLY A 35 -8.95 6.11 -7.48
N GLY A 36 -9.67 6.09 -8.61
CA GLY A 36 -10.64 7.13 -8.98
C GLY A 36 -10.70 7.37 -10.48
N PHE A 37 -11.21 8.54 -10.90
CA PHE A 37 -11.33 8.89 -12.31
C PHE A 37 -9.99 9.25 -12.94
N LEU A 38 -9.84 8.96 -14.24
CA LEU A 38 -8.71 9.42 -15.03
C LEU A 38 -8.77 10.95 -15.21
N HIS A 39 -7.70 11.63 -14.83
CA HIS A 39 -7.50 13.05 -15.07
C HIS A 39 -6.50 13.28 -16.20
N ARG A 40 -6.64 14.42 -16.87
CA ARG A 40 -5.75 14.88 -17.94
C ARG A 40 -5.40 16.34 -17.74
N MET A 41 -4.14 16.71 -17.97
CA MET A 41 -3.72 18.11 -18.10
C MET A 41 -2.47 18.22 -18.96
N ASN A 42 -2.17 19.44 -19.42
CA ASN A 42 -0.93 19.66 -20.17
C ASN A 42 0.31 19.52 -19.26
N ARG A 43 1.44 19.19 -19.88
CA ARG A 43 2.70 18.95 -19.18
C ARG A 43 3.20 20.16 -18.38
N ALA A 44 3.07 21.36 -18.92
CA ALA A 44 3.58 22.57 -18.27
C ALA A 44 2.82 22.90 -16.98
N GLU A 45 1.51 22.67 -16.94
CA GLU A 45 0.70 22.78 -15.73
C GLU A 45 1.00 21.67 -14.74
N PHE A 46 1.24 20.44 -15.22
CA PHE A 46 1.61 19.32 -14.38
C PHE A 46 2.92 19.60 -13.62
N ASP A 47 3.96 20.02 -14.35
CA ASP A 47 5.28 20.32 -13.78
C ASP A 47 5.26 21.48 -12.77
N GLN A 48 4.25 22.35 -12.82
CA GLN A 48 4.06 23.43 -11.84
C GLN A 48 3.32 22.97 -10.58
N LYS A 49 2.46 21.95 -10.69
CA LYS A 49 1.57 21.50 -9.61
C LYS A 49 2.10 20.28 -8.87
N PHE A 50 2.80 19.41 -9.58
CA PHE A 50 3.17 18.09 -9.09
C PHE A 50 4.68 17.92 -9.08
N THR A 51 5.16 17.27 -8.04
CA THR A 51 6.54 16.83 -7.90
C THR A 51 6.56 15.34 -7.62
N VAL A 52 7.69 14.68 -7.85
CA VAL A 52 7.84 13.26 -7.50
C VAL A 52 7.49 13.07 -6.03
N ALA A 53 6.58 12.13 -5.76
CA ALA A 53 6.16 11.85 -4.39
C ALA A 53 7.34 11.29 -3.61
N GLN A 54 7.59 11.86 -2.43
CA GLN A 54 8.56 11.29 -1.50
C GLN A 54 7.89 10.14 -0.73
N PRO A 55 8.62 9.08 -0.37
CA PRO A 55 8.09 8.09 0.56
C PRO A 55 7.62 8.77 1.84
N ALA A 56 6.38 8.53 2.25
CA ALA A 56 5.93 8.98 3.56
C ALA A 56 6.57 8.09 4.64
N PRO A 57 6.84 8.63 5.85
CA PRO A 57 7.25 7.80 6.97
C PRO A 57 6.13 6.82 7.30
N PHE A 58 6.50 5.58 7.65
CA PHE A 58 5.53 4.63 8.16
C PHE A 58 5.08 5.04 9.56
N ALA A 59 3.78 4.97 9.81
CA ALA A 59 3.16 5.18 11.11
C ALA A 59 2.39 3.93 11.54
N ARG A 60 2.18 3.79 12.86
CA ARG A 60 1.32 2.72 13.39
C ARG A 60 -0.14 3.00 13.07
N VAL A 61 -0.84 1.96 12.66
CA VAL A 61 -2.29 1.96 12.38
C VAL A 61 -2.92 0.69 12.94
N ASN A 62 -4.24 0.68 13.10
CA ASN A 62 -5.01 -0.56 13.27
C ASN A 62 -5.83 -0.79 12.00
N VAL A 63 -5.83 -2.02 11.50
CA VAL A 63 -6.60 -2.37 10.29
C VAL A 63 -7.54 -3.54 10.55
N THR A 64 -8.61 -3.59 9.75
CA THR A 64 -9.59 -4.68 9.71
C THR A 64 -9.98 -4.99 8.26
N GLY A 65 -10.81 -6.01 8.05
CA GLY A 65 -11.42 -6.33 6.77
C GLY A 65 -12.76 -7.01 7.00
N ASP A 66 -13.68 -6.89 6.04
CA ASP A 66 -15.04 -7.44 6.11
C ASP A 66 -15.08 -8.98 6.22
N TRP A 67 -13.97 -9.65 5.90
CA TRP A 67 -13.76 -11.09 6.06
C TRP A 67 -13.23 -11.50 7.44
N LEU A 68 -12.96 -10.56 8.35
CA LEU A 68 -12.63 -10.84 9.75
C LEU A 68 -13.89 -10.78 10.62
N ASP A 69 -13.84 -11.45 11.77
CA ASP A 69 -14.92 -11.38 12.76
C ASP A 69 -15.11 -9.93 13.26
N ASP A 70 -16.37 -9.57 13.55
CA ASP A 70 -16.74 -8.25 14.07
C ASP A 70 -15.89 -7.86 15.31
N GLY A 71 -15.33 -6.65 15.27
CA GLY A 71 -14.52 -6.09 16.36
C GLY A 71 -13.08 -6.60 16.41
N VAL A 72 -12.66 -7.44 15.47
CA VAL A 72 -11.26 -7.80 15.30
C VAL A 72 -10.52 -6.72 14.53
N SER A 73 -9.47 -6.17 15.13
CA SER A 73 -8.49 -5.33 14.43
C SER A 73 -7.07 -5.79 14.76
N LEU A 74 -6.16 -5.50 13.83
CA LEU A 74 -4.76 -5.90 13.90
C LEU A 74 -3.85 -4.66 13.82
N PRO A 75 -2.89 -4.53 14.75
CA PRO A 75 -1.84 -3.53 14.63
C PRO A 75 -1.01 -3.74 13.37
N ALA A 76 -0.75 -2.68 12.64
CA ALA A 76 0.06 -2.67 11.43
C ALA A 76 0.83 -1.34 11.31
N TYR A 77 1.58 -1.22 10.22
CA TYR A 77 2.20 0.02 9.78
C TYR A 77 1.66 0.43 8.42
N SER A 78 1.56 1.72 8.17
CA SER A 78 1.16 2.28 6.87
C SER A 78 1.97 3.53 6.56
N ASP A 79 2.31 3.70 5.28
CA ASP A 79 2.86 4.95 4.72
C ASP A 79 1.74 5.86 4.15
N GLY A 80 0.48 5.56 4.49
CA GLY A 80 -0.70 6.30 4.05
C GLY A 80 -1.13 5.98 2.61
N ARG A 81 -0.43 5.07 1.92
CA ARG A 81 -0.86 4.61 0.60
C ARG A 81 -2.15 3.81 0.68
N ARG A 82 -2.97 3.98 -0.36
CA ARG A 82 -4.18 3.20 -0.57
C ARG A 82 -4.16 2.51 -1.93
N TRP A 83 -4.97 1.46 -2.07
CA TRP A 83 -5.24 0.77 -3.32
C TRP A 83 -6.75 0.66 -3.52
N ASN A 84 -7.29 1.34 -4.53
CA ASN A 84 -8.75 1.42 -4.75
C ASN A 84 -9.56 1.84 -3.50
N GLY A 85 -9.00 2.74 -2.69
CA GLY A 85 -9.58 3.23 -1.44
C GLY A 85 -9.19 2.42 -0.21
N TRP A 86 -8.73 1.19 -0.40
CA TRP A 86 -8.36 0.29 0.68
C TRP A 86 -6.97 0.60 1.24
N ALA A 87 -6.79 0.42 2.53
CA ALA A 87 -5.51 0.58 3.20
C ALA A 87 -4.46 -0.42 2.67
N MET A 88 -3.19 -0.04 2.75
CA MET A 88 -2.06 -0.90 2.38
C MET A 88 -1.19 -1.19 3.61
N PRO A 89 -1.60 -2.11 4.50
CA PRO A 89 -0.91 -2.37 5.76
C PRO A 89 0.34 -3.25 5.61
N TYR A 90 1.28 -3.00 6.54
CA TYR A 90 2.52 -3.74 6.69
C TYR A 90 2.58 -4.31 8.11
N PHE A 91 2.55 -5.63 8.24
CA PHE A 91 2.46 -6.30 9.53
C PHE A 91 3.84 -6.72 10.04
N THR A 92 4.03 -6.78 11.35
CA THR A 92 5.17 -7.50 11.91
C THR A 92 5.00 -9.01 11.70
N ARG A 93 6.05 -9.80 11.91
CA ARG A 93 5.94 -11.27 11.88
C ARG A 93 4.93 -11.79 12.91
N GLU A 94 4.86 -11.15 14.08
CA GLU A 94 3.93 -11.51 15.14
C GLU A 94 2.47 -11.30 14.69
N GLU A 95 2.13 -10.11 14.22
CA GLU A 95 0.77 -9.80 13.79
C GLU A 95 0.38 -10.54 12.49
N GLY A 96 1.31 -10.75 11.56
CA GLY A 96 1.08 -11.61 10.39
C GLY A 96 0.81 -13.07 10.78
N THR A 97 1.47 -13.57 11.82
CA THR A 97 1.20 -14.92 12.35
C THR A 97 -0.17 -14.97 13.01
N ARG A 98 -0.54 -13.95 13.79
CA ARG A 98 -1.88 -13.82 14.36
C ARG A 98 -2.95 -13.80 13.27
N LEU A 99 -2.77 -13.01 12.22
CA LEU A 99 -3.65 -12.99 11.05
C LEU A 99 -3.78 -14.38 10.42
N ALA A 100 -2.67 -15.10 10.22
CA ALA A 100 -2.69 -16.46 9.67
C ALA A 100 -3.55 -17.42 10.49
N THR A 101 -3.57 -17.27 11.82
CA THR A 101 -4.45 -18.09 12.70
C THR A 101 -5.92 -17.74 12.57
N LEU A 102 -6.25 -16.52 12.16
CA LEU A 102 -7.64 -16.05 12.02
C LEU A 102 -8.25 -16.50 10.68
N ILE A 103 -7.51 -16.40 9.57
CA ILE A 103 -8.06 -16.61 8.22
C ILE A 103 -7.85 -18.02 7.66
N GLY A 104 -6.94 -18.82 8.25
CA GLY A 104 -6.71 -20.23 7.92
C GLY A 104 -6.13 -20.53 6.53
N CYS A 105 -6.19 -19.58 5.59
CA CYS A 105 -5.69 -19.71 4.22
C CYS A 105 -4.24 -19.25 4.05
N MET A 106 -3.56 -18.86 5.13
CA MET A 106 -2.23 -18.27 5.11
C MET A 106 -1.27 -18.98 6.07
N ARG A 107 0.02 -19.05 5.70
CA ARG A 107 1.10 -19.60 6.51
C ARG A 107 2.36 -18.77 6.39
N PHE A 108 3.23 -18.85 7.40
CA PHE A 108 4.59 -18.32 7.30
C PHE A 108 5.52 -19.34 6.65
N ASP A 109 6.33 -18.90 5.70
CA ASP A 109 7.37 -19.67 5.03
C ASP A 109 8.74 -19.13 5.46
N ALA A 110 9.43 -19.88 6.33
CA ALA A 110 10.68 -19.44 6.93
C ALA A 110 11.86 -19.42 5.93
N ASP A 111 11.82 -20.27 4.89
CA ASP A 111 12.90 -20.33 3.90
C ASP A 111 12.85 -19.11 2.96
N ARG A 112 11.65 -18.60 2.70
CA ARG A 112 11.41 -17.41 1.87
C ARG A 112 11.33 -16.10 2.66
N ASP A 113 11.29 -16.19 4.00
CA ASP A 113 10.95 -15.09 4.90
C ASP A 113 9.71 -14.32 4.41
N ALA A 114 8.60 -15.06 4.25
CA ALA A 114 7.38 -14.55 3.63
C ALA A 114 6.13 -15.15 4.26
N PHE A 115 5.02 -14.43 4.18
CA PHE A 115 3.70 -15.04 4.33
C PHE A 115 3.19 -15.52 2.97
N VAL A 116 2.67 -16.73 2.93
CA VAL A 116 2.12 -17.35 1.73
C VAL A 116 0.64 -17.63 1.98
N ALA A 117 -0.22 -16.99 1.20
CA ALA A 117 -1.67 -17.21 1.25
C ALA A 117 -2.13 -17.94 -0.01
N ARG A 118 -3.06 -18.88 0.17
CA ARG A 118 -3.72 -19.58 -0.93
C ARG A 118 -5.23 -19.45 -0.75
N LEU A 119 -5.84 -18.61 -1.57
CA LEU A 119 -7.29 -18.39 -1.54
C LEU A 119 -8.01 -19.52 -2.26
N GLU A 120 -9.22 -19.85 -1.80
CA GLU A 120 -10.04 -20.86 -2.45
C GLU A 120 -10.42 -20.40 -3.86
N GLY A 121 -10.18 -21.25 -4.87
CA GLY A 121 -10.47 -20.93 -6.27
C GLY A 121 -9.29 -20.31 -7.03
N ASP A 122 -8.20 -19.96 -6.35
CA ASP A 122 -6.99 -19.45 -6.99
C ASP A 122 -5.99 -20.58 -7.27
N ASP A 123 -5.40 -20.53 -8.47
CA ASP A 123 -4.39 -21.49 -8.90
C ASP A 123 -2.98 -21.14 -8.38
N GLU A 124 -2.77 -19.88 -7.98
CA GLU A 124 -1.49 -19.33 -7.57
C GLU A 124 -1.45 -18.95 -6.08
N ASP A 125 -0.26 -19.07 -5.49
CA ASP A 125 -0.01 -18.64 -4.12
C ASP A 125 0.36 -17.15 -4.10
N TYR A 126 -0.25 -16.37 -3.21
CA TYR A 126 0.16 -15.00 -2.93
C TYR A 126 1.33 -15.01 -1.97
N VAL A 127 2.46 -14.43 -2.37
CA VAL A 127 3.69 -14.38 -1.57
C VAL A 127 3.94 -12.95 -1.11
N PHE A 128 3.89 -12.73 0.20
CA PHE A 128 4.16 -11.47 0.86
C PHE A 128 5.53 -11.56 1.56
N ALA A 129 6.59 -11.31 0.79
CA ALA A 129 7.97 -11.33 1.29
C ALA A 129 8.24 -10.18 2.27
N SER A 130 9.17 -10.41 3.21
CA SER A 130 9.56 -9.38 4.16
C SER A 130 10.21 -8.19 3.47
N VAL A 131 9.97 -7.01 4.05
CA VAL A 131 10.60 -5.74 3.67
C VAL A 131 11.11 -5.04 4.92
N ARG A 132 12.08 -4.15 4.75
CA ARG A 132 12.51 -3.24 5.81
C ARG A 132 11.80 -1.91 5.63
N ILE A 133 11.04 -1.51 6.64
CA ILE A 133 10.41 -0.20 6.73
C ILE A 133 11.08 0.62 7.82
N HIS A 134 11.06 1.95 7.67
CA HIS A 134 11.58 2.86 8.67
C HIS A 134 10.42 3.52 9.41
N VAL A 135 10.36 3.33 10.73
CA VAL A 135 9.35 3.91 11.61
C VAL A 135 10.08 4.67 12.71
N ASP A 136 9.78 5.97 12.82
CA ASP A 136 10.48 6.90 13.70
C ASP A 136 12.01 6.90 13.48
N ALA A 137 12.76 6.22 14.35
CA ALA A 137 14.22 6.08 14.28
C ALA A 137 14.68 4.62 14.21
N ALA A 138 13.77 3.70 13.90
CA ALA A 138 14.01 2.25 13.90
C ALA A 138 13.66 1.61 12.56
N ASP A 139 14.51 0.67 12.14
CA ASP A 139 14.21 -0.22 11.02
C ASP A 139 13.42 -1.43 11.53
N ILE A 140 12.25 -1.66 10.95
CA ILE A 140 11.35 -2.76 11.29
C ILE A 140 11.26 -3.70 10.09
N VAL A 141 11.37 -5.00 10.34
CA VAL A 141 11.03 -6.02 9.34
C VAL A 141 9.52 -6.19 9.36
N ALA A 142 8.88 -5.91 8.22
CA ALA A 142 7.44 -5.98 8.06
C ALA A 142 7.05 -6.76 6.80
N TYR A 143 5.79 -7.17 6.71
CA TYR A 143 5.25 -7.99 5.65
C TYR A 143 4.03 -7.28 5.06
N PRO A 144 4.03 -6.94 3.75
CA PRO A 144 2.94 -6.22 3.08
C PRO A 144 1.78 -7.18 2.75
N ILE A 145 1.17 -7.80 3.77
CA ILE A 145 0.15 -8.84 3.60
C ILE A 145 -1.12 -8.21 3.04
N GLY A 146 -1.46 -8.54 1.79
CA GLY A 146 -2.62 -7.99 1.10
C GLY A 146 -2.49 -6.52 0.68
N ALA A 147 -1.34 -5.88 0.90
CA ALA A 147 -1.13 -4.49 0.52
C ALA A 147 -1.17 -4.34 -1.01
N GLY A 148 -2.24 -3.76 -1.53
CA GLY A 148 -2.46 -3.60 -2.97
C GLY A 148 -3.19 -4.76 -3.65
N CYS A 149 -3.73 -5.73 -2.89
CA CYS A 149 -4.55 -6.80 -3.47
C CYS A 149 -5.72 -7.27 -2.57
N TRP A 150 -5.77 -6.87 -1.30
CA TRP A 150 -6.88 -7.15 -0.39
C TRP A 150 -7.56 -5.84 0.05
N CYS A 151 -8.84 -5.91 0.40
CA CYS A 151 -9.65 -4.74 0.78
C CYS A 151 -9.53 -4.41 2.28
N TRP A 152 -8.34 -4.00 2.74
CA TRP A 152 -8.13 -3.60 4.14
C TRP A 152 -8.78 -2.24 4.45
N GLU A 153 -9.34 -2.12 5.65
CA GLU A 153 -9.95 -0.91 6.19
C GLU A 153 -9.17 -0.41 7.41
N ASP A 154 -9.20 0.91 7.64
CA ASP A 154 -8.66 1.50 8.86
C ASP A 154 -9.66 1.32 10.00
N ALA A 155 -9.27 0.56 11.03
CA ALA A 155 -10.18 0.22 12.13
C ALA A 155 -10.52 1.41 13.04
N ASP A 156 -9.71 2.46 13.01
CA ASP A 156 -9.91 3.68 13.80
C ASP A 156 -10.79 4.73 13.06
N GLU A 157 -11.16 4.49 11.80
CA GLU A 157 -12.07 5.35 11.00
C GLU A 157 -13.52 4.84 10.94
N MET A 158 -13.82 3.75 11.67
CA MET A 158 -15.16 3.14 11.83
C MET A 158 -15.91 3.65 13.07
#